data_AF-A0A9Q3V913-F1
#
_entry.id   AF-A0A9Q3V913-F1
#
_cell.length_a   1.000
_cell.length_b   1.000
_cell.length_c   1.000
_cell.angle_alpha   90.00
_cell.angle_beta   90.00
_cell.angle_gamma   90.00
#
_symmetry.space_group_name_H-M   'P 1'
#
loop_
_entity.id
_entity.type
_entity.pdbx_description
1 polymer ?
#
loop_
_entity_poly.entity_id
_entity_poly.type
_entity_poly.pdbx_seq_one_letter_code
_entity_poly.pdbx_strand_id
1 'polypeptide(L)'
;MKIAIFPEYGGIYIPSFLAKQILSDYWIHQRVELANIIEQLEPTHHTITQKVYHEYAHSICSELQFYDYIKGNDEPNIIYVKDTESISSYVYKIEIIDVDTSKIWKLDTYDGAEGIEYYNKPKIIDEELNYGEW
;
A
#
# COMPACT_ATOMS: atom_id res chain seq x y z
N MET A 1 12.58 -7.59 -3.71
CA MET A 1 11.62 -8.16 -2.74
C MET A 1 10.36 -7.31 -2.81
N LYS A 2 9.16 -7.90 -2.73
CA LYS A 2 7.92 -7.12 -2.76
C LYS A 2 7.42 -6.83 -1.35
N ILE A 3 6.91 -5.62 -1.14
CA ILE A 3 6.19 -5.25 0.09
C ILE A 3 4.93 -4.48 -0.26
N ALA A 4 3.92 -4.55 0.60
CA ALA A 4 2.73 -3.72 0.52
C ALA A 4 2.92 -2.45 1.35
N ILE A 5 2.59 -1.32 0.75
CA ILE A 5 2.58 0.01 1.38
C ILE A 5 1.20 0.64 1.28
N PHE A 6 0.95 1.62 2.13
CA PHE A 6 -0.21 2.50 2.02
C PHE A 6 0.21 3.87 1.48
N PRO A 7 0.12 4.14 0.18
CA PRO A 7 0.68 5.36 -0.42
C PRO A 7 -0.12 6.63 -0.14
N GLU A 8 -1.25 6.55 0.56
CA GLU A 8 -2.19 7.65 0.77
C GLU A 8 -2.23 8.11 2.23
N TYR A 9 -2.47 9.41 2.42
CA TYR A 9 -2.59 10.04 3.74
C TYR A 9 -3.64 9.35 4.61
N GLY A 10 -3.31 9.12 5.88
CA GLY A 10 -4.18 8.44 6.83
C GLY A 10 -4.45 6.96 6.54
N GLY A 11 -3.83 6.38 5.51
CA GLY A 11 -4.04 4.99 5.14
C GLY A 11 -3.12 4.04 5.89
N ILE A 12 -3.62 3.34 6.91
CA ILE A 12 -2.90 2.17 7.49
C ILE A 12 -3.82 0.99 7.78
N TYR A 13 -5.01 0.98 7.19
CA TYR A 13 -6.03 -0.01 7.48
C TYR A 13 -5.76 -1.33 6.75
N ILE A 14 -5.59 -2.40 7.53
CA ILE A 14 -5.59 -3.78 7.00
C ILE A 14 -6.94 -4.42 7.38
N PRO A 15 -7.83 -4.66 6.40
CA PRO A 15 -9.08 -5.38 6.64
C PRO A 15 -8.87 -6.72 7.32
N SER A 16 -9.82 -7.14 8.16
CA SER A 16 -9.70 -8.39 8.92
C SER A 16 -9.55 -9.65 8.06
N PHE A 17 -10.06 -9.68 6.82
CA PHE A 17 -9.88 -10.80 5.90
C PHE A 17 -8.42 -10.95 5.40
N LEU A 18 -7.66 -9.85 5.33
CA LEU A 18 -6.23 -9.85 5.05
C LEU A 18 -5.44 -10.10 6.34
N ALA A 19 -5.80 -9.42 7.43
CA ALA A 19 -5.08 -9.50 8.71
C ALA A 19 -5.03 -10.94 9.26
N LYS A 20 -6.09 -11.74 9.09
CA LYS A 20 -6.13 -13.14 9.52
C LYS A 20 -5.10 -14.05 8.84
N GLN A 21 -4.57 -13.64 7.69
CA GLN A 21 -3.59 -14.40 6.91
C GLN A 21 -2.14 -13.98 7.21
N ILE A 22 -1.97 -12.88 7.94
CA ILE A 22 -0.66 -12.39 8.38
C ILE A 22 -0.28 -13.16 9.66
N LEU A 23 0.90 -13.77 9.66
CA LEU A 23 1.38 -14.65 10.71
C LEU A 23 2.52 -14.03 11.53
N SER A 24 3.17 -12.99 11.01
CA SER A 24 4.31 -12.35 11.67
C SER A 24 3.88 -11.21 12.62
N ASP A 25 4.52 -11.12 13.78
CA ASP A 25 4.41 -9.95 14.68
C ASP A 25 5.38 -8.82 14.28
N TYR A 26 6.31 -9.08 13.35
CA TYR A 26 7.27 -8.08 12.89
C TYR A 26 6.69 -7.26 11.75
N TRP A 27 6.48 -5.97 11.99
CA TRP A 27 5.89 -5.01 11.04
C TRP A 27 6.35 -5.18 9.59
N ILE A 28 7.65 -5.28 9.34
CA ILE A 28 8.15 -5.38 7.96
C ILE A 28 7.83 -6.73 7.29
N HIS A 29 7.82 -7.81 8.06
CA HIS A 29 7.41 -9.12 7.56
C HIS A 29 5.91 -9.15 7.28
N GLN A 30 5.10 -8.44 8.09
CA GLN A 30 3.68 -8.25 7.78
C GLN A 30 3.48 -7.56 6.43
N ARG A 31 4.33 -6.58 6.07
CA ARG A 31 4.28 -5.92 4.75
C ARG A 31 4.61 -6.87 3.60
N VAL A 32 5.57 -7.75 3.78
CA VAL A 32 5.94 -8.79 2.81
C VAL A 32 4.80 -9.81 2.67
N GLU A 33 4.25 -10.28 3.78
CA GLU A 33 3.12 -11.23 3.79
C GLU A 33 1.88 -10.62 3.14
N LEU A 34 1.56 -9.36 3.46
CA LEU A 34 0.46 -8.64 2.84
C LEU A 34 0.64 -8.50 1.32
N ALA A 35 1.84 -8.22 0.83
CA ALA A 35 2.11 -8.21 -0.61
C ALA A 35 1.83 -9.57 -1.26
N ASN A 36 2.33 -10.66 -0.66
CA ASN A 36 2.10 -12.01 -1.17
C ASN A 36 0.61 -12.37 -1.23
N ILE A 37 -0.17 -11.97 -0.22
CA ILE A 37 -1.63 -12.18 -0.21
C ILE A 37 -2.29 -11.38 -1.33
N ILE A 38 -1.96 -10.09 -1.47
CA ILE A 38 -2.55 -9.21 -2.49
C ILE A 38 -2.22 -9.70 -3.91
N GLU A 39 -1.01 -10.19 -4.16
CA GLU A 39 -0.63 -10.75 -5.47
C GLU A 39 -1.54 -11.92 -5.88
N GLN A 40 -1.94 -12.76 -4.92
CA GLN A 40 -2.78 -13.94 -5.14
C GLN A 40 -4.28 -13.62 -5.26
N LEU A 41 -4.70 -12.40 -4.93
CA LEU A 41 -6.10 -12.00 -5.12
C LEU A 41 -6.43 -11.90 -6.60
N GLU A 42 -7.56 -12.50 -6.99
CA GLU A 42 -8.06 -12.41 -8.35
C GLU A 42 -8.47 -10.96 -8.67
N PRO A 43 -8.18 -10.45 -9.88
CA PRO A 43 -8.71 -9.18 -10.32
C PRO A 43 -10.25 -9.21 -10.32
N THR A 44 -10.87 -8.16 -9.78
CA THR A 44 -12.33 -8.01 -9.83
C THR A 44 -12.79 -7.26 -11.08
N HIS A 45 -11.88 -6.50 -11.69
CA HIS A 45 -12.14 -5.70 -12.88
C HIS A 45 -10.94 -5.77 -13.82
N HIS A 46 -11.15 -5.48 -15.11
CA HIS A 46 -10.03 -5.31 -16.05
C HIS A 46 -9.23 -4.04 -15.72
N THR A 47 -9.92 -2.92 -15.54
CA THR A 47 -9.33 -1.60 -15.24
C THR A 47 -10.15 -0.92 -14.14
N ILE A 48 -9.49 -0.29 -13.17
CA ILE A 48 -10.15 0.49 -12.13
C ILE A 48 -10.31 1.94 -12.59
N THR A 49 -11.46 2.26 -13.17
CA THR A 49 -11.77 3.64 -13.55
C THR A 49 -12.27 4.46 -12.36
N GLN A 50 -12.26 5.79 -12.48
CA GLN A 50 -12.84 6.67 -11.46
C GLN A 50 -14.32 6.35 -11.17
N LYS A 51 -15.07 5.91 -12.18
CA LYS A 51 -16.47 5.47 -12.02
C LYS A 51 -16.56 4.22 -11.14
N VAL A 52 -15.75 3.19 -11.43
CA VAL A 52 -15.70 1.95 -10.65
C VAL A 52 -15.32 2.25 -9.19
N TYR A 53 -14.29 3.07 -8.99
CA TYR A 53 -13.87 3.50 -7.66
C TYR A 53 -15.00 4.22 -6.91
N HIS A 54 -15.70 5.17 -7.55
CA HIS A 54 -16.77 5.92 -6.91
C HIS A 54 -17.98 5.03 -6.56
N GLU A 55 -18.39 4.14 -7.46
CA GLU A 55 -19.46 3.18 -7.21
C GLU A 55 -19.11 2.23 -6.07
N TYR A 56 -17.84 1.79 -6.01
CA TYR A 56 -17.31 1.03 -4.89
C TYR A 56 -17.36 1.87 -3.61
N ALA A 57 -16.66 3.00 -3.53
CA ALA A 57 -16.51 3.80 -2.32
C ALA A 57 -17.83 4.23 -1.67
N HIS A 58 -18.83 4.57 -2.47
CA HIS A 58 -20.12 5.04 -1.97
C HIS A 58 -21.19 3.94 -1.90
N SER A 59 -20.83 2.68 -2.21
CA SER A 59 -21.76 1.54 -2.24
C SER A 59 -23.04 1.83 -3.05
N ILE A 60 -22.90 2.61 -4.14
CA ILE A 60 -24.01 3.05 -4.99
C ILE A 60 -24.53 1.88 -5.85
N CYS A 61 -23.66 0.92 -6.16
CA CYS A 61 -23.98 -0.27 -6.92
C CYS A 61 -24.16 -1.49 -6.01
N SER A 62 -25.30 -2.18 -6.12
CA SER A 62 -25.65 -3.35 -5.31
C SER A 62 -24.74 -4.55 -5.55
N GLU A 63 -24.00 -4.59 -6.65
CA GLU A 63 -23.02 -5.66 -6.90
C GLU A 63 -21.69 -5.37 -6.18
N LEU A 64 -21.23 -4.11 -6.21
CA LEU A 64 -19.98 -3.66 -5.58
C LEU A 64 -20.06 -3.52 -4.05
N GLN A 65 -21.27 -3.52 -3.47
CA GLN A 65 -21.45 -3.49 -2.03
C GLN A 65 -20.94 -4.77 -1.34
N PHE A 66 -20.84 -5.88 -2.06
CA PHE A 66 -20.46 -7.19 -1.52
C PHE A 66 -18.98 -7.54 -1.71
N TYR A 67 -18.23 -6.72 -2.43
CA TYR A 67 -16.81 -6.94 -2.61
C TYR A 67 -16.03 -6.35 -1.43
N ASP A 68 -15.20 -7.17 -0.79
CA ASP A 68 -14.27 -6.73 0.24
C ASP A 68 -13.16 -5.83 -0.34
N TYR A 69 -12.90 -5.95 -1.65
CA TYR A 69 -11.88 -5.19 -2.36
C TYR A 69 -12.19 -5.01 -3.85
N ILE A 70 -11.52 -4.04 -4.50
CA ILE A 70 -11.42 -3.97 -5.96
C ILE A 70 -9.96 -4.01 -6.41
N LYS A 71 -9.67 -4.77 -7.47
CA LYS A 71 -8.34 -4.96 -8.05
C LYS A 71 -8.45 -5.03 -9.57
N GLY A 72 -7.58 -4.29 -10.26
CA GLY A 72 -7.52 -4.24 -11.72
C GLY A 72 -6.57 -5.30 -12.28
N ASN A 73 -6.87 -5.85 -13.46
CA ASN A 73 -5.94 -6.70 -14.19
C ASN A 73 -4.78 -5.88 -14.80
N ASP A 74 -5.04 -4.64 -15.21
CA ASP A 74 -4.02 -3.76 -15.81
C ASP A 74 -3.07 -3.17 -14.76
N GLU A 75 -3.52 -3.06 -13.52
CA GLU A 75 -2.78 -2.53 -12.37
C GLU A 75 -2.78 -3.56 -11.22
N PRO A 76 -2.17 -4.74 -11.43
CA PRO A 76 -2.29 -5.86 -10.49
C PRO A 76 -1.57 -5.62 -9.15
N ASN A 77 -0.75 -4.58 -9.06
CA ASN A 77 -0.03 -4.19 -7.85
C ASN A 77 -0.87 -3.27 -6.94
N ILE A 78 -2.05 -2.83 -7.37
CA ILE A 78 -2.90 -1.91 -6.61
C ILE A 78 -4.19 -2.62 -6.23
N ILE A 79 -4.58 -2.46 -4.97
CA ILE A 79 -5.87 -2.90 -4.45
C ILE A 79 -6.50 -1.76 -3.65
N TYR A 80 -7.81 -1.66 -3.75
CA TYR A 80 -8.60 -0.79 -2.89
C TYR A 80 -9.47 -1.62 -1.98
N VAL A 81 -9.47 -1.30 -0.69
CA VAL A 81 -10.22 -2.02 0.34
C VAL A 81 -11.10 -1.05 1.13
N LYS A 82 -12.29 -1.50 1.51
CA LYS A 82 -13.17 -0.73 2.40
C LYS A 82 -12.87 -1.04 3.85
N ASP A 83 -12.88 0.00 4.67
CA ASP A 83 -13.04 -0.15 6.11
C ASP A 83 -14.53 -0.18 6.45
N THR A 84 -14.99 -1.39 6.72
CA THR A 84 -16.37 -1.68 7.14
C THR A 84 -16.52 -1.66 8.66
N GLU A 85 -15.42 -1.49 9.41
CA GLU A 85 -15.40 -1.53 10.88
C GLU A 85 -15.50 -0.12 11.48
N SER A 86 -15.08 0.91 10.75
CA SER A 86 -15.25 2.33 11.10
C SER A 86 -16.64 2.88 10.78
N ILE A 87 -17.10 3.84 11.59
CA ILE A 87 -18.34 4.60 11.40
C ILE A 87 -18.32 5.38 10.07
N SER A 88 -17.13 5.85 9.69
CA SER A 88 -16.90 6.48 8.38
C SER A 88 -16.30 5.41 7.47
N SER A 89 -17.11 4.91 6.52
CA SER A 89 -16.64 3.95 5.53
C SER A 89 -15.65 4.62 4.58
N TYR A 90 -14.35 4.45 4.87
CA TYR A 90 -13.26 4.90 4.00
C TYR A 90 -12.82 3.78 3.07
N VAL A 91 -12.30 4.16 1.91
CA VAL A 91 -11.61 3.26 1.00
C VAL A 91 -10.13 3.57 1.08
N TYR A 92 -9.33 2.54 1.32
CA TYR A 92 -7.88 2.64 1.41
C TYR A 92 -7.23 2.00 0.20
N LYS A 93 -6.27 2.71 -0.40
CA LYS A 93 -5.37 2.17 -1.42
C LYS A 93 -4.21 1.43 -0.75
N ILE A 94 -3.93 0.22 -1.20
CA ILE A 94 -2.72 -0.54 -0.86
C ILE A 94 -1.96 -0.81 -2.16
N GLU A 95 -0.66 -0.59 -2.15
CA GLU A 95 0.20 -0.72 -3.33
C GLU A 95 1.37 -1.68 -3.04
N ILE A 96 1.58 -2.64 -3.93
CA ILE A 96 2.74 -3.52 -3.91
C ILE A 96 3.88 -2.85 -4.66
N ILE A 97 5.02 -2.73 -4.01
CA ILE A 97 6.22 -2.13 -4.58
C ILE A 97 7.40 -3.09 -4.51
N ASP A 98 8.27 -3.01 -5.52
CA ASP A 98 9.53 -3.73 -5.56
C ASP A 98 10.62 -2.94 -4.81
N VAL A 99 11.19 -3.59 -3.79
CA VAL A 99 12.29 -3.08 -2.99
C VAL A 99 13.60 -3.72 -3.42
N ASP A 100 14.59 -2.87 -3.73
CA ASP A 100 15.97 -3.24 -4.01
C ASP A 100 16.70 -3.57 -2.70
N THR A 101 16.73 -4.86 -2.37
CA THR A 101 17.39 -5.36 -1.16
C THR A 101 18.91 -5.37 -1.24
N SER A 102 19.51 -4.92 -2.35
CA SER A 102 20.96 -4.69 -2.43
C SER A 102 21.38 -3.39 -1.73
N LYS A 103 20.42 -2.50 -1.45
CA LYS A 103 20.60 -1.24 -0.73
C LYS A 103 19.96 -1.34 0.65
N ILE A 104 20.49 -0.57 1.59
CA ILE A 104 19.79 -0.34 2.86
C ILE A 104 18.60 0.57 2.56
N TRP A 105 17.42 0.20 3.03
CA TRP A 105 16.18 0.92 2.80
C TRP A 105 15.39 1.02 4.10
N LYS A 106 14.48 1.99 4.15
CA LYS A 106 13.48 2.13 5.21
C LYS A 106 12.11 2.38 4.59
N LEU A 107 11.07 2.04 5.34
CA LEU A 107 9.74 2.54 5.10
C LEU A 107 9.69 3.98 5.62
N ASP A 108 9.53 4.93 4.73
CA ASP A 108 9.36 6.34 5.09
C ASP A 108 7.87 6.64 5.26
N THR A 109 7.51 7.39 6.29
CA THR A 109 6.11 7.67 6.62
C THR A 109 5.88 9.15 6.83
N TYR A 110 4.84 9.67 6.18
CA TYR A 110 4.43 11.07 6.31
C TYR A 110 2.90 11.15 6.38
N ASP A 111 2.39 11.51 7.56
CA ASP A 111 0.95 11.67 7.83
C ASP A 111 0.11 10.44 7.38
N GLY A 112 0.63 9.25 7.71
CA GLY A 112 0.02 7.96 7.41
C GLY A 112 0.30 7.44 5.99
N ALA A 113 0.74 8.28 5.05
CA ALA A 113 1.23 7.81 3.77
C ALA A 113 2.61 7.16 3.93
N GLU A 114 2.82 6.06 3.23
CA GLU A 114 4.04 5.26 3.26
C GLU A 114 4.75 5.30 1.90
N GLY A 115 6.07 5.33 1.94
CA GLY A 115 6.94 5.23 0.78
C GLY A 115 8.22 4.45 1.10
N ILE A 116 9.06 4.23 0.08
CA ILE A 116 10.38 3.63 0.27
C ILE A 116 11.46 4.67 0.06
N GLU A 117 12.32 4.76 1.05
CA GLU A 117 13.54 5.56 0.97
C GLU A 117 14.75 4.63 1.07
N TYR A 118 15.71 4.82 0.18
CA TYR A 118 16.99 4.14 0.22
C TYR A 118 17.99 5.02 0.94
N TYR A 119 18.73 4.44 1.88
CA TYR A 119 19.82 5.14 2.57
C TYR A 119 20.88 5.54 1.57
N ASN A 120 21.05 6.84 1.39
CA ASN A 120 22.17 7.42 0.67
C ASN A 120 23.30 7.70 1.66
N LYS A 121 24.55 7.51 1.22
CA LYS A 121 25.69 8.00 1.98
C LYS A 121 25.73 9.52 1.82
N PRO A 122 25.94 10.30 2.90
CA PRO A 122 26.07 11.73 2.78
C PRO A 122 27.21 12.05 1.81
N LYS A 123 26.93 12.94 0.89
CA LYS A 123 27.90 13.39 -0.10
C LYS A 123 28.37 14.77 0.30
N ILE A 124 29.67 14.90 0.56
CA ILE A 124 30.28 16.21 0.78
C ILE A 124 30.28 16.96 -0.56
N ILE A 125 29.67 18.14 -0.56
CA ILE A 125 29.59 19.03 -1.72
C ILE A 125 30.69 20.10 -1.62
N ASP A 126 30.97 20.56 -0.41
CA ASP A 126 31.98 21.57 -0.12
C ASP A 126 32.86 21.08 1.04
N GLU A 127 34.10 20.72 0.71
CA GLU A 127 35.07 20.22 1.69
C GLU A 127 35.56 21.31 2.65
N GLU A 128 35.60 22.57 2.20
CA GLU A 128 36.08 23.70 3.02
C GLU A 128 35.07 24.01 4.13
N LEU A 129 33.79 24.00 3.79
CA LEU A 129 32.70 24.25 4.74
C LEU A 129 32.22 23.00 5.48
N ASN A 130 32.78 21.82 5.14
CA ASN A 130 32.27 20.51 5.57
C ASN A 130 30.75 20.39 5.35
N TYR A 131 30.28 20.91 4.22
CA TYR A 131 28.86 20.95 3.84
C TYR A 131 28.54 19.78 2.91
N GLY A 132 27.50 19.02 3.26
CA GLY A 132 27.07 17.87 2.49
C GLY A 132 25.55 17.77 2.36
N GLU A 133 25.12 17.01 1.36
CA GLU A 133 23.73 16.58 1.18
C GLU A 133 23.56 15.14 1.68
N TRP A 134 22.37 14.83 2.21
CA TRP A 134 21.95 13.49 2.61
C TRP A 134 21.03 12.90 1.54
#